data_AF-A0A9P9FLY7-F1
#
_entry.id   AF-A0A9P9FLY7-F1
#
_cell.length_a   1.000
_cell.length_b   1.000
_cell.length_c   1.000
_cell.angle_alpha   90.00
_cell.angle_beta   90.00
_cell.angle_gamma   90.00
#
_symmetry.space_group_name_H-M   'P 1'
#
loop_
_entity.id
_entity.type
_entity.pdbx_description
1 polymer ?
#
loop_
_entity_poly.entity_id
_entity_poly.type
_entity_poly.pdbx_seq_one_letter_code
_entity_poly.pdbx_strand_id
1 'polypeptide(L)'
;MSDTRLATTQASAAALLWDHQDSVPLGKILSDGDLVLLLTPAVVPFNSTSAETSDPFEPLGQALARVHPWIRHVPYLKDRGITGVHVAFIKRARTVIFLLTGFSSPEGTLQLELADVVREVCEDRPMIVVACCKLPNHEVQEFGFQTMLQSPGYSPADLETIAALLMREQRGSTASTTTPTSTLPPRQAWAIQPWDYERDLAEIHLLWQACLPRQFHLSRSALGPLLKRDGYAMHHVVRNPSNGNIVGFCATFATFADSSGDRLIGSIAVIIVREGFRDRGIGRTLHDESYSKLSKIRGVGRIQVGSTFPRLLYGLPAPVNNQKWFEKRGWKLDEPSAGRGRPVSDWFLRFADSPIPTLASAGMTFRACQITDAQQVIDMASRESERKLCFGWYDQYARTVDSCHMNDIIVGFEGENLVAAAITYTPENGSPCATDIPWPVAIGQRIGGVSCICIKDDDPDMANRRDSVTTRLLQSCRQLLNEKGMVGMFIDGIRSDENVFVSLGFRKWADYRDVWRKV
;
A
#
# COMPACT_ATOMS: atom_id res chain seq x y z
N MET A 1 39.01 -52.19 33.50
CA MET A 1 39.39 -50.98 32.72
C MET A 1 38.58 -50.99 31.44
N SER A 2 37.54 -50.17 31.38
CA SER A 2 36.94 -49.56 30.17
C SER A 2 35.64 -48.88 30.62
N ASP A 3 35.77 -47.69 31.21
CA ASP A 3 34.64 -46.80 31.47
C ASP A 3 34.59 -45.77 30.34
N THR A 4 33.67 -45.99 29.41
CA THR A 4 33.35 -45.04 28.35
C THR A 4 32.48 -43.95 28.95
N ARG A 5 33.10 -42.83 29.37
CA ARG A 5 32.37 -41.62 29.77
C ARG A 5 31.58 -41.09 28.57
N LEU A 6 30.26 -41.31 28.60
CA LEU A 6 29.30 -40.54 27.82
C LEU A 6 29.46 -39.07 28.20
N ALA A 7 29.99 -38.28 27.27
CA ALA A 7 29.98 -36.82 27.34
C ALA A 7 28.52 -36.37 27.37
N THR A 8 28.05 -35.96 28.54
CA THR A 8 26.76 -35.30 28.70
C THR A 8 26.90 -33.92 28.06
N THR A 9 26.48 -33.81 26.80
CA THR A 9 26.30 -32.52 26.12
C THR A 9 25.32 -31.71 26.95
N GLN A 10 25.84 -30.73 27.69
CA GLN A 10 25.08 -29.76 28.46
C GLN A 10 24.15 -29.04 27.46
N ALA A 11 22.85 -29.33 27.51
CA ALA A 11 21.88 -28.65 26.67
C ALA A 11 21.91 -27.15 27.00
N SER A 12 22.22 -26.32 26.00
CA SER A 12 22.22 -24.87 26.15
C SER A 12 20.83 -24.43 26.60
N ALA A 13 20.73 -23.76 27.75
CA ALA A 13 19.48 -23.19 28.24
C ALA A 13 18.98 -22.05 27.34
N ALA A 14 17.71 -21.66 27.49
CA ALA A 14 17.20 -20.47 26.82
C ALA A 14 17.99 -19.20 27.23
N ALA A 15 18.18 -18.27 26.29
CA ALA A 15 18.99 -17.08 26.46
C ALA A 15 18.38 -15.87 25.75
N LEU A 16 18.52 -14.69 26.36
CA LEU A 16 18.28 -13.40 25.70
C LEU A 16 19.51 -13.08 24.83
N LEU A 17 19.31 -12.93 23.52
CA LEU A 17 20.40 -12.60 22.61
C LEU A 17 20.66 -11.09 22.57
N TRP A 18 19.59 -10.30 22.42
CA TRP A 18 19.61 -8.85 22.50
C TRP A 18 18.21 -8.30 22.78
N ASP A 19 18.17 -7.08 23.32
CA ASP A 19 16.94 -6.32 23.61
C ASP A 19 17.17 -4.83 23.33
N HIS A 20 17.09 -4.43 22.07
CA HIS A 20 17.33 -3.05 21.65
C HIS A 20 16.18 -2.10 21.97
N GLN A 21 14.99 -2.63 22.26
CA GLN A 21 13.79 -1.86 22.63
C GLN A 21 13.51 -1.86 24.14
N ASP A 22 14.42 -2.41 24.96
CA ASP A 22 14.31 -2.49 26.44
C ASP A 22 12.95 -3.06 26.92
N SER A 23 12.48 -4.09 26.20
CA SER A 23 11.16 -4.73 26.39
C SER A 23 11.18 -5.89 27.37
N VAL A 24 12.37 -6.34 27.78
CA VAL A 24 12.58 -7.45 28.72
C VAL A 24 13.27 -6.93 30.01
N PRO A 25 12.73 -7.26 31.20
CA PRO A 25 11.49 -8.01 31.43
C PRO A 25 10.23 -7.23 31.06
N LEU A 26 9.18 -7.96 30.74
CA LEU A 26 7.85 -7.44 30.36
C LEU A 26 7.27 -6.48 31.41
N GLY A 27 7.60 -6.67 32.70
CA GLY A 27 7.19 -5.76 33.77
C GLY A 27 7.63 -4.30 33.58
N LYS A 28 8.63 -4.03 32.73
CA LYS A 28 9.03 -2.65 32.36
C LYS A 28 8.03 -1.95 31.45
N ILE A 29 7.31 -2.71 30.63
CA ILE A 29 6.48 -2.17 29.54
C ILE A 29 4.98 -2.44 29.72
N LEU A 30 4.61 -3.27 30.69
CA LEU A 30 3.24 -3.66 31.00
C LEU A 30 2.70 -2.96 32.25
N SER A 31 1.48 -2.49 32.16
CA SER A 31 0.64 -2.04 33.27
C SER A 31 -0.48 -3.03 33.57
N ASP A 32 -1.14 -2.87 34.71
CA ASP A 32 -2.33 -3.65 35.06
C ASP A 32 -3.42 -3.49 33.98
N GLY A 33 -3.84 -4.60 33.37
CA GLY A 33 -4.86 -4.62 32.31
C GLY A 33 -4.31 -4.64 30.88
N ASP A 34 -3.01 -4.46 30.67
CA ASP A 34 -2.41 -4.49 29.33
C ASP A 34 -2.47 -5.90 28.72
N LEU A 35 -2.90 -6.04 27.48
CA LEU A 35 -2.97 -7.36 26.83
C LEU A 35 -1.61 -7.78 26.24
N VAL A 36 -1.12 -8.97 26.59
CA VAL A 36 0.04 -9.59 25.91
C VAL A 36 -0.48 -10.60 24.90
N LEU A 37 -0.09 -10.47 23.64
CA LEU A 37 -0.45 -11.43 22.59
C LEU A 37 0.69 -12.41 22.36
N LEU A 38 0.42 -13.69 22.59
CA LEU A 38 1.31 -14.80 22.30
C LEU A 38 0.90 -15.44 20.96
N LEU A 39 1.71 -15.25 19.93
CA LEU A 39 1.54 -15.83 18.61
C LEU A 39 2.47 -17.03 18.44
N THR A 40 1.89 -18.23 18.34
CA THR A 40 2.66 -19.49 18.28
C THR A 40 2.37 -20.27 17.00
N PRO A 41 3.35 -20.97 16.41
CA PRO A 41 3.09 -21.78 15.25
C PRO A 41 2.28 -23.03 15.64
N ALA A 42 1.29 -23.43 14.84
CA ALA A 42 0.65 -24.72 15.04
C ALA A 42 1.59 -25.83 14.54
N VAL A 43 2.19 -26.58 15.46
CA VAL A 43 3.17 -27.65 15.19
C VAL A 43 2.79 -28.94 15.90
N VAL A 44 3.34 -30.06 15.42
CA VAL A 44 3.19 -31.35 16.10
C VAL A 44 4.13 -31.39 17.31
N PRO A 45 3.66 -31.80 18.50
CA PRO A 45 4.52 -31.96 19.68
C PRO A 45 5.66 -32.97 19.47
N PHE A 46 6.85 -32.71 20.02
CA PHE A 46 8.03 -33.59 19.88
C PHE A 46 7.86 -34.97 20.53
N ASN A 47 7.02 -35.09 21.57
CA ASN A 47 6.78 -36.32 22.32
C ASN A 47 5.34 -36.80 22.13
N SER A 48 4.97 -37.23 20.92
CA SER A 48 3.66 -37.82 20.67
C SER A 48 3.63 -39.29 21.11
N THR A 49 3.76 -39.56 22.40
CA THR A 49 3.28 -40.83 22.98
C THR A 49 1.79 -40.67 23.26
N SER A 50 0.98 -41.11 22.30
CA SER A 50 -0.45 -41.44 22.38
C SER A 50 -1.37 -40.52 23.21
N ALA A 51 -2.28 -39.84 22.49
CA ALA A 51 -3.56 -39.28 22.95
C ALA A 51 -3.62 -37.86 23.53
N GLU A 52 -2.55 -37.08 23.54
CA GLU A 52 -2.65 -35.65 23.89
C GLU A 52 -2.65 -34.77 22.63
N THR A 53 -3.80 -34.16 22.36
CA THR A 53 -4.04 -33.17 21.30
C THR A 53 -3.76 -31.73 21.78
N SER A 54 -2.97 -31.59 22.85
CA SER A 54 -2.70 -30.32 23.52
C SER A 54 -1.77 -29.42 22.68
N ASP A 55 -2.00 -28.11 22.78
CA ASP A 55 -1.14 -27.11 22.15
C ASP A 55 0.26 -27.17 22.80
N PRO A 56 1.33 -27.45 22.05
CA PRO A 56 2.68 -27.58 22.60
C PRO A 56 3.20 -26.30 23.29
N PHE A 57 2.57 -25.15 23.03
CA PHE A 57 2.95 -23.86 23.63
C PHE A 57 2.06 -23.44 24.79
N GLU A 58 1.05 -24.23 25.16
CA GLU A 58 0.22 -23.99 26.34
C GLU A 58 1.04 -23.75 27.62
N PRO A 59 2.14 -24.50 27.91
CA PRO A 59 2.96 -24.27 29.09
C PRO A 59 3.54 -22.85 29.16
N LEU A 60 3.91 -22.25 28.02
CA LEU A 60 4.42 -20.87 27.98
C LEU A 60 3.33 -19.87 28.35
N GLY A 61 2.14 -20.02 27.77
CA GLY A 61 0.98 -19.18 28.08
C GLY A 61 0.60 -19.26 29.56
N GLN A 62 0.56 -20.47 30.12
CA GLN A 62 0.28 -20.69 31.55
C GLN A 62 1.36 -20.08 32.45
N ALA A 63 2.64 -20.24 32.12
CA ALA A 63 3.74 -19.68 32.91
C ALA A 63 3.72 -18.14 32.91
N LEU A 64 3.46 -17.50 31.76
CA LEU A 64 3.30 -16.05 31.67
C LEU A 64 2.06 -15.57 32.46
N ALA A 65 0.95 -16.30 32.38
CA ALA A 65 -0.31 -15.94 33.06
C ALA A 65 -0.23 -15.98 34.60
N ARG A 66 0.73 -16.71 35.18
CA ARG A 66 0.99 -16.70 36.64
C ARG A 66 1.48 -15.35 37.14
N VAL A 67 2.14 -14.57 36.28
CA VAL A 67 2.72 -13.27 36.62
C VAL A 67 1.88 -12.13 36.05
N HIS A 68 1.34 -12.28 34.84
CA HIS A 68 0.49 -11.28 34.19
C HIS A 68 -0.77 -11.92 33.62
N PRO A 69 -1.98 -11.69 34.18
CA PRO A 69 -3.17 -12.49 33.86
C PRO A 69 -3.74 -12.28 32.45
N TRP A 70 -3.38 -11.17 31.77
CA TRP A 70 -3.93 -10.80 30.47
C TRP A 70 -3.09 -11.33 29.31
N ILE A 71 -2.89 -12.66 29.26
CA ILE A 71 -2.24 -13.34 28.13
C ILE A 71 -3.30 -13.84 27.16
N ARG A 72 -3.20 -13.43 25.89
CA ARG A 72 -3.99 -13.98 24.80
C ARG A 72 -3.10 -14.86 23.92
N HIS A 73 -3.37 -16.15 23.90
CA HIS A 73 -2.68 -17.10 23.04
C HIS A 73 -3.48 -17.31 21.75
N VAL A 74 -2.84 -17.09 20.61
CA VAL A 74 -3.44 -17.28 19.28
C VAL A 74 -2.46 -18.04 18.37
N PRO A 75 -2.80 -19.27 17.93
CA PRO A 75 -1.93 -20.02 17.05
C PRO A 75 -2.01 -19.48 15.61
N TYR A 76 -0.88 -19.48 14.90
CA TYR A 76 -0.82 -19.21 13.47
C TYR A 76 -0.43 -20.47 12.70
N LEU A 77 -1.02 -20.63 11.51
CA LEU A 77 -0.76 -21.75 10.62
C LEU A 77 0.18 -21.32 9.49
N LYS A 78 1.14 -22.18 9.14
CA LYS A 78 2.12 -21.90 8.08
C LYS A 78 1.50 -21.69 6.70
N ASP A 79 0.41 -22.39 6.40
CA ASP A 79 -0.32 -22.34 5.11
C ASP A 79 -1.38 -21.23 5.04
N ARG A 80 -1.84 -20.71 6.20
CA ARG A 80 -2.85 -19.65 6.28
C ARG A 80 -2.29 -18.28 6.65
N GLY A 81 -1.06 -18.25 7.16
CA GLY A 81 -0.33 -17.04 7.54
C GLY A 81 -1.01 -16.18 8.60
N ILE A 82 -0.62 -14.90 8.64
CA ILE A 82 -1.26 -13.88 9.50
C ILE A 82 -2.59 -13.46 8.85
N THR A 83 -3.68 -13.54 9.61
CA THR A 83 -5.06 -13.32 9.13
C THR A 83 -5.62 -12.05 9.75
N GLY A 84 -6.79 -11.59 9.27
CA GLY A 84 -7.48 -10.44 9.89
C GLY A 84 -7.76 -10.64 11.38
N VAL A 85 -7.94 -11.89 11.84
CA VAL A 85 -8.11 -12.22 13.26
C VAL A 85 -6.81 -11.96 14.04
N HIS A 86 -5.67 -12.42 13.50
CA HIS A 86 -4.35 -12.14 14.09
C HIS A 86 -4.10 -10.62 14.19
N VAL A 87 -4.39 -9.88 13.11
CA VAL A 87 -4.25 -8.41 13.08
C VAL A 87 -5.14 -7.74 14.14
N ALA A 88 -6.40 -8.16 14.27
CA ALA A 88 -7.31 -7.61 15.27
C ALA A 88 -6.81 -7.84 16.71
N PHE A 89 -6.14 -8.97 16.98
CA PHE A 89 -5.50 -9.21 18.27
C PHE A 89 -4.22 -8.38 18.45
N ILE A 90 -3.37 -8.26 17.42
CA ILE A 90 -2.14 -7.45 17.50
C ILE A 90 -2.48 -6.00 17.83
N LYS A 91 -3.49 -5.41 17.16
CA LYS A 91 -3.90 -4.02 17.40
C LYS A 91 -4.40 -3.73 18.81
N ARG A 92 -4.87 -4.75 19.53
CA ARG A 92 -5.36 -4.67 20.92
C ARG A 92 -4.30 -4.99 21.95
N ALA A 93 -3.20 -5.60 21.55
CA ALA A 93 -2.12 -5.99 22.44
C ALA A 93 -1.22 -4.79 22.76
N ARG A 94 -0.70 -4.73 23.98
CA ARG A 94 0.38 -3.83 24.38
C ARG A 94 1.71 -4.29 23.81
N THR A 95 1.95 -5.59 23.80
CA THR A 95 3.16 -6.24 23.29
C THR A 95 2.82 -7.57 22.65
N VAL A 96 3.59 -7.96 21.64
CA VAL A 96 3.45 -9.24 20.93
C VAL A 96 4.68 -10.10 21.17
N ILE A 97 4.47 -11.37 21.52
CA ILE A 97 5.51 -12.39 21.60
C ILE A 97 5.27 -13.35 20.45
N PHE A 98 6.21 -13.44 19.51
CA PHE A 98 6.12 -14.27 18.33
C PHE A 98 7.11 -15.42 18.41
N LEU A 99 6.62 -16.66 18.35
CA LEU A 99 7.46 -17.86 18.46
C LEU A 99 7.82 -18.40 17.10
N LEU A 100 9.05 -18.88 16.94
CA LEU A 100 9.55 -19.61 15.78
C LEU A 100 10.04 -21.00 16.22
N THR A 101 9.75 -22.05 15.46
CA THR A 101 10.28 -23.41 15.68
C THR A 101 11.35 -23.81 14.67
N GLY A 102 11.57 -23.00 13.64
CA GLY A 102 12.64 -23.18 12.67
C GLY A 102 13.21 -21.83 12.23
N PHE A 103 14.44 -21.84 11.72
CA PHE A 103 15.10 -20.63 11.22
C PHE A 103 15.59 -20.83 9.78
N SER A 104 16.54 -21.75 9.56
CA SER A 104 17.12 -22.01 8.23
C SER A 104 16.43 -23.14 7.44
N SER A 105 15.36 -23.73 7.97
CA SER A 105 14.54 -24.70 7.24
C SER A 105 13.51 -23.98 6.34
N PRO A 106 12.98 -24.61 5.28
CA PRO A 106 11.89 -24.01 4.50
C PRO A 106 10.70 -23.56 5.36
N GLU A 107 10.39 -24.33 6.41
CA GLU A 107 9.37 -23.97 7.40
C GLU A 107 9.80 -22.76 8.25
N GLY A 108 11.07 -22.70 8.63
CA GLY A 108 11.64 -21.56 9.35
C GLY A 108 11.61 -20.27 8.52
N THR A 109 11.95 -20.33 7.24
CA THR A 109 11.85 -19.19 6.32
C THR A 109 10.42 -18.63 6.26
N LEU A 110 9.41 -19.51 6.14
CA LEU A 110 8.00 -19.09 6.18
C LEU A 110 7.63 -18.44 7.51
N GLN A 111 8.07 -19.00 8.64
CA GLN A 111 7.79 -18.41 9.95
C GLN A 111 8.50 -17.06 10.14
N LEU A 112 9.70 -16.89 9.60
CA LEU A 112 10.42 -15.61 9.58
C LEU A 112 9.69 -14.57 8.72
N GLU A 113 9.15 -14.97 7.57
CA GLU A 113 8.29 -14.11 6.74
C GLU A 113 7.03 -13.68 7.51
N LEU A 114 6.41 -14.59 8.27
CA LEU A 114 5.26 -14.26 9.12
C LEU A 114 5.65 -13.34 10.29
N ALA A 115 6.83 -13.54 10.89
CA ALA A 115 7.36 -12.65 11.93
C ALA A 115 7.55 -11.22 11.40
N ASP A 116 8.04 -11.09 10.16
CA ASP A 116 8.20 -9.78 9.50
C ASP A 116 6.84 -9.10 9.25
N VAL A 117 5.82 -9.86 8.85
CA VAL A 117 4.44 -9.34 8.73
C VAL A 117 3.90 -8.88 10.09
N VAL A 118 4.09 -9.68 11.14
CA VAL A 118 3.66 -9.28 12.50
C VAL A 118 4.38 -8.02 12.95
N ARG A 119 5.68 -7.89 12.67
CA ARG A 119 6.49 -6.71 13.00
C ARG A 119 5.92 -5.43 12.38
N GLU A 120 5.50 -5.46 11.12
CA GLU A 120 4.88 -4.30 10.48
C GLU A 120 3.50 -3.99 11.06
N VAL A 121 2.69 -5.01 11.41
CA VAL A 121 1.37 -4.81 12.03
C VAL A 121 1.48 -4.30 13.47
N CYS A 122 2.58 -4.59 14.16
CA CYS A 122 2.83 -4.07 15.51
C CYS A 122 2.98 -2.55 15.53
N GLU A 123 3.34 -1.90 14.43
CA GLU A 123 3.63 -0.45 14.39
C GLU A 123 4.67 -0.08 15.47
N ASP A 124 4.32 0.75 16.45
CA ASP A 124 5.20 1.14 17.56
C ASP A 124 5.15 0.16 18.76
N ARG A 125 4.32 -0.90 18.69
CA ARG A 125 4.17 -1.86 19.79
C ARG A 125 5.40 -2.76 19.86
N PRO A 126 5.95 -3.03 21.06
CA PRO A 126 7.06 -3.96 21.20
C PRO A 126 6.72 -5.35 20.67
N MET A 127 7.62 -5.90 19.86
CA MET A 127 7.56 -7.27 19.36
C MET A 127 8.78 -8.03 19.82
N ILE A 128 8.57 -9.13 20.54
CA ILE A 128 9.62 -10.02 21.03
C ILE A 128 9.59 -11.30 20.21
N VAL A 129 10.70 -11.62 19.54
CA VAL A 129 10.83 -12.88 18.79
C VAL A 129 11.50 -13.93 19.67
N VAL A 130 10.87 -15.09 19.78
CA VAL A 130 11.41 -16.24 20.54
C VAL A 130 11.68 -17.39 19.57
N ALA A 131 12.95 -17.66 19.30
CA ALA A 131 13.36 -18.77 18.45
C ALA A 131 13.57 -20.04 19.29
N CYS A 132 12.62 -20.96 19.22
CA CYS A 132 12.68 -22.30 19.81
C CYS A 132 13.43 -23.28 18.91
N CYS A 133 14.60 -22.87 18.40
CA CYS A 133 15.47 -23.66 17.55
C CYS A 133 16.93 -23.15 17.58
N LYS A 134 17.84 -23.90 16.95
CA LYS A 134 19.22 -23.47 16.77
C LYS A 134 19.31 -22.37 15.70
N LEU A 135 20.04 -21.31 16.04
CA LEU A 135 20.28 -20.17 15.17
C LEU A 135 21.72 -20.18 14.62
N PRO A 136 21.95 -19.80 13.36
CA PRO A 136 23.29 -19.58 12.82
C PRO A 136 23.85 -18.23 13.29
N ASN A 137 25.01 -18.21 13.96
CA ASN A 137 25.56 -17.06 14.70
C ASN A 137 25.67 -15.72 13.92
N HIS A 138 25.69 -15.73 12.59
CA HIS A 138 25.89 -14.50 11.78
C HIS A 138 24.66 -14.03 11.01
N GLU A 139 23.69 -14.90 10.69
CA GLU A 139 22.55 -14.53 9.82
C GLU A 139 21.43 -13.84 10.60
N VAL A 140 21.33 -14.07 11.91
CA VAL A 140 20.18 -13.60 12.71
C VAL A 140 20.08 -12.07 12.79
N GLN A 141 21.23 -11.38 12.77
CA GLN A 141 21.27 -9.91 12.82
C GLN A 141 20.73 -9.27 11.53
N GLU A 142 20.74 -9.98 10.40
CA GLU A 142 20.26 -9.46 9.11
C GLU A 142 18.74 -9.25 9.09
N PHE A 143 18.00 -9.96 9.94
CA PHE A 143 16.53 -9.88 10.01
C PHE A 143 16.01 -8.66 10.80
N GLY A 144 16.88 -7.91 11.48
CA GLY A 144 16.54 -6.61 12.07
C GLY A 144 15.52 -6.63 13.22
N PHE A 145 15.24 -7.80 13.82
CA PHE A 145 14.35 -7.90 14.99
C PHE A 145 14.97 -7.20 16.21
N GLN A 146 14.16 -6.39 16.90
CA GLN A 146 14.66 -5.51 17.97
C GLN A 146 14.90 -6.24 19.30
N THR A 147 14.12 -7.28 19.60
CA THR A 147 14.36 -8.15 20.77
C THR A 147 14.23 -9.60 20.37
N MET A 148 15.24 -10.39 20.73
CA MET A 148 15.29 -11.79 20.36
C MET A 148 15.77 -12.67 21.51
N LEU A 149 14.99 -13.70 21.81
CA LEU A 149 15.36 -14.80 22.69
C LEU A 149 15.57 -16.05 21.87
N GLN A 150 16.47 -16.91 22.34
CA GLN A 150 16.71 -18.23 21.78
C GLN A 150 16.47 -19.30 22.83
N SER A 151 15.92 -20.43 22.41
CA SER A 151 15.78 -21.64 23.20
C SER A 151 16.20 -22.85 22.34
N PRO A 152 16.82 -23.89 22.93
CA PRO A 152 17.18 -25.10 22.19
C PRO A 152 15.97 -25.81 21.54
N GLY A 153 14.78 -25.60 22.10
CA GLY A 153 13.52 -26.17 21.64
C GLY A 153 12.32 -25.58 22.36
N TYR A 154 11.21 -26.31 22.33
CA TYR A 154 9.94 -25.93 22.97
C TYR A 154 9.44 -27.02 23.94
N SER A 155 10.35 -27.70 24.64
CA SER A 155 9.92 -28.58 25.74
C SER A 155 9.26 -27.76 26.87
N PRO A 156 8.39 -28.34 27.71
CA PRO A 156 7.77 -27.59 28.82
C PRO A 156 8.80 -26.87 29.71
N ALA A 157 9.94 -27.49 30.00
CA ALA A 157 11.03 -26.88 30.77
C ALA A 157 11.71 -25.70 30.02
N ASP A 158 11.87 -25.81 28.70
CA ASP A 158 12.39 -24.71 27.87
C ASP A 158 11.43 -23.51 27.86
N LEU A 159 10.12 -23.78 27.73
CA LEU A 159 9.07 -22.76 27.73
C LEU A 159 8.95 -22.05 29.09
N GLU A 160 9.09 -22.78 30.20
CA GLU A 160 9.17 -22.18 31.54
C GLU A 160 10.42 -21.29 31.70
N THR A 161 11.55 -21.70 31.12
CA THR A 161 12.78 -20.91 31.13
C THR A 161 12.62 -19.62 30.32
N ILE A 162 11.97 -19.69 29.15
CA ILE A 162 11.61 -18.51 28.35
C ILE A 162 10.72 -17.56 29.16
N ALA A 163 9.67 -18.08 29.80
CA ALA A 163 8.77 -17.26 30.62
C ALA A 163 9.53 -16.57 31.76
N ALA A 164 10.44 -17.28 32.43
CA ALA A 164 11.27 -16.70 33.48
C ALA A 164 12.19 -15.58 32.97
N LEU A 165 12.78 -15.73 31.78
CA LEU A 165 13.59 -14.67 31.15
C LEU A 165 12.76 -13.44 30.81
N LEU A 166 11.57 -13.64 30.24
CA LEU A 166 10.65 -12.56 29.90
C LEU A 166 10.14 -11.79 31.14
N MET A 167 10.17 -12.40 32.33
CA MET A 167 9.65 -11.79 33.56
C MET A 167 10.73 -11.30 34.54
N ARG A 168 12.00 -11.66 34.36
CA ARG A 168 13.06 -11.38 35.34
C ARG A 168 13.72 -10.01 35.14
N GLU A 169 13.70 -9.17 36.16
CA GLU A 169 14.56 -7.98 36.27
C GLU A 169 16.03 -8.42 36.40
N GLN A 170 16.80 -8.33 35.32
CA GLN A 170 18.25 -8.48 35.42
C GLN A 170 18.88 -7.15 35.90
N ARG A 171 19.57 -7.23 37.04
CA ARG A 171 20.49 -6.19 37.51
C ARG A 171 21.69 -6.12 36.56
N GLY A 172 21.95 -4.91 36.08
CA GLY A 172 22.93 -4.48 35.07
C GLY A 172 24.14 -5.36 34.77
N SER A 173 24.46 -5.47 33.49
CA SER A 173 25.83 -5.60 33.01
C SER A 173 25.95 -5.05 31.58
N THR A 174 26.64 -3.92 31.47
CA THR A 174 27.08 -3.31 30.22
C THR A 174 28.23 -4.11 29.62
N ALA A 175 28.10 -4.58 28.38
CA ALA A 175 29.24 -5.00 27.57
C ALA A 175 29.07 -4.52 26.13
N SER A 176 29.72 -3.40 25.84
CA SER A 176 29.99 -2.88 24.50
C SER A 176 31.01 -3.77 23.79
N THR A 177 30.67 -4.23 22.58
CA THR A 177 31.60 -5.00 21.73
C THR A 177 31.85 -4.22 20.44
N THR A 178 33.06 -3.68 20.32
CA THR A 178 33.67 -3.12 19.11
C THR A 178 33.90 -4.21 18.07
N THR A 179 33.47 -3.97 16.83
CA THR A 179 33.81 -4.76 15.64
C THR A 179 34.87 -4.08 14.77
N PRO A 180 35.75 -4.85 14.09
CA PRO A 180 36.85 -4.33 13.29
C PRO A 180 36.43 -3.91 11.88
N THR A 181 37.04 -2.83 11.40
CA THR A 181 36.76 -2.16 10.13
C THR A 181 37.35 -2.92 8.92
N SER A 182 36.51 -3.22 7.93
CA SER A 182 36.93 -3.71 6.61
C SER A 182 37.14 -2.54 5.63
N THR A 183 38.26 -2.55 4.93
CA THR A 183 38.84 -1.45 4.12
C THR A 183 38.42 -1.46 2.65
N LEU A 184 37.12 -1.46 2.37
CA LEU A 184 36.57 -0.99 1.09
C LEU A 184 35.56 0.11 1.40
N PRO A 185 35.50 1.24 0.66
CA PRO A 185 34.48 2.25 0.92
C PRO A 185 33.12 1.56 0.82
N PRO A 186 32.35 1.46 1.92
CA PRO A 186 31.05 0.82 1.87
C PRO A 186 30.21 1.61 0.88
N ARG A 187 29.55 0.91 -0.06
CA ARG A 187 28.46 1.52 -0.82
C ARG A 187 27.52 2.09 0.23
N GLN A 188 27.36 3.41 0.27
CA GLN A 188 26.56 4.07 1.30
C GLN A 188 25.15 3.47 1.25
N ALA A 189 24.83 2.63 2.22
CA ALA A 189 23.50 2.06 2.37
C ALA A 189 22.60 3.20 2.84
N TRP A 190 21.66 3.61 1.99
CA TRP A 190 20.69 4.64 2.32
C TRP A 190 19.60 4.02 3.20
N ALA A 191 19.54 4.43 4.47
CA ALA A 191 18.49 3.99 5.38
C ALA A 191 17.12 4.50 4.91
N ILE A 192 16.17 3.58 4.77
CA ILE A 192 14.77 3.88 4.48
C ILE A 192 14.04 4.02 5.81
N GLN A 193 13.19 5.04 5.91
CA GLN A 193 12.35 5.26 7.08
C GLN A 193 10.88 5.36 6.65
N PRO A 194 9.93 4.90 7.48
CA PRO A 194 8.52 5.21 7.28
C PRO A 194 8.29 6.71 7.27
N TRP A 195 7.47 7.16 6.34
CA TRP A 195 6.97 8.53 6.32
C TRP A 195 6.03 8.77 7.49
N ASP A 196 6.22 9.89 8.18
CA ASP A 196 5.33 10.38 9.23
C ASP A 196 4.68 11.69 8.78
N TYR A 197 3.35 11.78 8.90
CA TYR A 197 2.60 12.91 8.38
C TYR A 197 3.00 14.24 9.04
N GLU A 198 3.02 14.31 10.37
CA GLU A 198 3.25 15.54 11.12
C GLU A 198 4.71 16.00 10.99
N ARG A 199 5.65 15.05 11.01
CA ARG A 199 7.09 15.30 10.92
C ARG A 199 7.54 15.65 9.50
N ASP A 200 7.05 14.94 8.49
CA ASP A 200 7.69 14.93 7.17
C ASP A 200 6.98 15.78 6.12
N LEU A 201 5.66 16.06 6.26
CA LEU A 201 4.86 16.70 5.20
C LEU A 201 5.46 18.02 4.70
N ALA A 202 6.02 18.84 5.61
CA ALA A 202 6.63 20.11 5.24
C ALA A 202 7.84 19.95 4.33
N GLU A 203 8.76 19.03 4.66
CA GLU A 203 9.94 18.73 3.86
C GLU A 203 9.58 18.00 2.55
N ILE A 204 8.59 17.10 2.58
CA ILE A 204 8.08 16.41 1.39
C ILE A 204 7.47 17.39 0.40
N HIS A 205 6.71 18.37 0.88
CA HIS A 205 6.13 19.41 0.02
C HIS A 205 7.21 20.22 -0.71
N LEU A 206 8.30 20.58 -0.02
CA LEU A 206 9.45 21.26 -0.65
C LEU A 206 10.17 20.36 -1.66
N LEU A 207 10.39 19.09 -1.32
CA LEU A 207 11.00 18.12 -2.23
C LEU A 207 10.15 17.89 -3.48
N TRP A 208 8.83 17.83 -3.32
CA TRP A 208 7.84 17.70 -4.38
C TRP A 208 7.95 18.85 -5.37
N GLN A 209 7.90 20.09 -4.88
CA GLN A 209 8.01 21.30 -5.70
C GLN A 209 9.37 21.39 -6.42
N ALA A 210 10.45 20.96 -5.76
CA ALA A 210 11.79 20.96 -6.34
C ALA A 210 11.99 19.88 -7.42
N CYS A 211 11.29 18.74 -7.32
CA CYS A 211 11.50 17.61 -8.22
C CYS A 211 10.52 17.54 -9.39
N LEU A 212 9.28 18.03 -9.21
CA LEU A 212 8.23 17.89 -10.21
C LEU A 212 8.03 19.18 -11.02
N PRO A 213 7.60 19.05 -12.30
CA PRO A 213 7.20 20.19 -13.10
C PRO A 213 6.12 21.04 -12.42
N ARG A 214 6.13 22.36 -12.68
CA ARG A 214 5.22 23.33 -12.06
C ARG A 214 3.74 22.97 -12.18
N GLN A 215 3.33 22.32 -13.27
CA GLN A 215 1.95 21.89 -13.47
C GLN A 215 1.46 20.87 -12.42
N PHE A 216 2.37 20.10 -11.81
CA PHE A 216 2.07 19.12 -10.77
C PHE A 216 2.29 19.69 -9.36
N HIS A 217 2.49 20.99 -9.20
CA HIS A 217 2.66 21.61 -7.89
C HIS A 217 1.32 21.68 -7.17
N LEU A 218 1.30 21.20 -5.93
CA LEU A 218 0.16 21.30 -5.02
C LEU A 218 0.53 22.17 -3.83
N SER A 219 -0.46 22.78 -3.19
CA SER A 219 -0.26 23.37 -1.87
C SER A 219 -0.03 22.25 -0.85
N ARG A 220 0.56 22.59 0.30
CA ARG A 220 0.73 21.63 1.40
C ARG A 220 -0.63 21.11 1.90
N SER A 221 -1.64 21.98 1.97
CA SER A 221 -3.00 21.63 2.39
C SER A 221 -3.71 20.69 1.41
N ALA A 222 -3.39 20.75 0.12
CA ALA A 222 -3.91 19.81 -0.87
C ALA A 222 -3.12 18.49 -0.89
N LEU A 223 -1.78 18.55 -0.77
CA LEU A 223 -0.92 17.37 -0.82
C LEU A 223 -1.09 16.45 0.39
N GLY A 224 -1.21 17.02 1.60
CA GLY A 224 -1.30 16.25 2.85
C GLY A 224 -2.43 15.21 2.85
N PRO A 225 -3.70 15.58 2.63
CA PRO A 225 -4.83 14.66 2.59
C PRO A 225 -4.76 13.58 1.49
N LEU A 226 -4.03 13.85 0.40
CA LEU A 226 -3.80 12.85 -0.65
C LEU A 226 -2.79 11.78 -0.21
N LEU A 227 -1.77 12.17 0.56
CA LEU A 227 -0.77 11.25 1.08
C LEU A 227 -1.27 10.49 2.32
N LYS A 228 -2.02 11.15 3.20
CA LYS A 228 -2.57 10.57 4.42
C LYS A 228 -3.80 9.71 4.13
N ARG A 229 -3.58 8.47 3.68
CA ARG A 229 -4.63 7.46 3.45
C ARG A 229 -4.42 6.26 4.37
N ASP A 230 -4.96 6.38 5.58
CA ASP A 230 -4.80 5.37 6.64
C ASP A 230 -5.27 3.99 6.14
N GLY A 231 -4.45 2.97 6.38
CA GLY A 231 -4.71 1.59 5.94
C GLY A 231 -4.38 1.28 4.46
N TYR A 232 -4.18 2.30 3.62
CA TYR A 232 -3.90 2.12 2.19
C TYR A 232 -2.52 2.66 1.78
N ALA A 233 -1.96 3.63 2.50
CA ALA A 233 -0.67 4.26 2.21
C ALA A 233 0.50 3.63 2.99
N MET A 234 1.65 3.44 2.32
CA MET A 234 2.91 2.99 2.95
C MET A 234 4.10 3.78 2.41
N HIS A 235 4.14 5.07 2.73
CA HIS A 235 5.12 5.96 2.16
C HIS A 235 6.49 5.83 2.85
N HIS A 236 7.56 6.08 2.10
CA HIS A 236 8.93 5.92 2.59
C HIS A 236 9.79 7.14 2.27
N VAL A 237 10.68 7.49 3.19
CA VAL A 237 11.63 8.59 3.06
C VAL A 237 13.07 8.09 3.20
N VAL A 238 14.00 8.83 2.60
CA VAL A 238 15.44 8.70 2.83
C VAL A 238 15.96 10.05 3.29
N ARG A 239 16.66 10.06 4.42
CA ARG A 239 17.28 11.25 5.00
C ARG A 239 18.78 11.25 4.79
N ASN A 240 19.36 12.44 4.62
CA ASN A 240 20.79 12.61 4.56
C ASN A 240 21.40 12.35 5.95
N PRO A 241 22.32 11.38 6.11
CA PRO A 241 22.92 11.07 7.40
C PRO A 241 23.62 12.26 8.07
N SER A 242 24.14 13.21 7.28
CA SER A 242 24.92 14.33 7.83
C SER A 242 24.07 15.44 8.47
N ASN A 243 22.83 15.64 8.02
CA ASN A 243 21.99 16.76 8.48
C ASN A 243 20.53 16.41 8.71
N GLY A 244 20.15 15.14 8.55
CA GLY A 244 18.79 14.65 8.78
C GLY A 244 17.76 15.06 7.72
N ASN A 245 18.08 15.94 6.76
CA ASN A 245 17.09 16.44 5.79
C ASN A 245 16.63 15.32 4.84
N ILE A 246 15.35 15.34 4.44
CA ILE A 246 14.82 14.40 3.45
C ILE A 246 15.46 14.68 2.08
N VAL A 247 16.03 13.63 1.48
CA VAL A 247 16.67 13.67 0.16
C VAL A 247 16.01 12.75 -0.86
N GLY A 248 15.15 11.83 -0.41
CA GLY A 248 14.33 10.97 -1.27
C GLY A 248 12.99 10.65 -0.64
N PHE A 249 11.98 10.45 -1.48
CA PHE A 249 10.62 10.11 -1.07
C PHE A 249 9.97 9.18 -2.10
N CYS A 250 9.22 8.19 -1.60
CA CYS A 250 8.39 7.30 -2.39
C CYS A 250 6.97 7.27 -1.80
N ALA A 251 5.99 7.74 -2.58
CA ALA A 251 4.58 7.60 -2.26
C ALA A 251 4.06 6.27 -2.82
N THR A 252 3.40 5.48 -1.97
CA THR A 252 2.82 4.19 -2.35
C THR A 252 1.41 4.02 -1.79
N PHE A 253 0.59 3.27 -2.52
CA PHE A 253 -0.76 2.90 -2.09
C PHE A 253 -1.04 1.43 -2.40
N ALA A 254 -1.88 0.77 -1.61
CA ALA A 254 -2.51 -0.50 -1.94
C ALA A 254 -4.03 -0.30 -1.92
N THR A 255 -4.72 -0.42 -3.06
CA THR A 255 -6.14 -0.08 -3.19
C THR A 255 -6.94 -1.24 -3.75
N PHE A 256 -8.23 -1.33 -3.45
CA PHE A 256 -9.12 -2.35 -4.03
C PHE A 256 -9.18 -2.24 -5.56
N ALA A 257 -9.09 -3.40 -6.21
CA ALA A 257 -9.12 -3.52 -7.66
C ALA A 257 -10.55 -3.44 -8.19
N ASP A 258 -11.49 -4.11 -7.49
CA ASP A 258 -12.86 -4.35 -7.93
C ASP A 258 -13.82 -4.51 -6.73
N SER A 259 -15.01 -5.03 -7.00
CA SER A 259 -16.07 -5.23 -6.02
C SER A 259 -15.87 -6.42 -5.07
N SER A 260 -14.85 -7.26 -5.26
CA SER A 260 -14.66 -8.45 -4.41
C SER A 260 -14.18 -8.11 -3.00
N GLY A 261 -13.52 -6.96 -2.84
CA GLY A 261 -12.95 -6.53 -1.56
C GLY A 261 -11.73 -7.32 -1.10
N ASP A 262 -11.21 -8.25 -1.92
CA ASP A 262 -10.02 -9.06 -1.60
C ASP A 262 -8.88 -8.93 -2.63
N ARG A 263 -9.16 -8.35 -3.81
CA ARG A 263 -8.16 -8.03 -4.83
C ARG A 263 -7.67 -6.60 -4.66
N LEU A 264 -6.36 -6.44 -4.58
CA LEU A 264 -5.67 -5.16 -4.42
C LEU A 264 -4.74 -4.86 -5.58
N ILE A 265 -4.40 -3.58 -5.72
CA ILE A 265 -3.40 -3.04 -6.63
C ILE A 265 -2.41 -2.22 -5.83
N GLY A 266 -1.15 -2.60 -5.93
CA GLY A 266 -0.04 -1.79 -5.45
C GLY A 266 0.26 -0.67 -6.43
N SER A 267 0.46 0.54 -5.91
CA SER A 267 0.82 1.72 -6.67
C SER A 267 2.12 2.28 -6.13
N ILE A 268 3.11 2.42 -6.99
CA ILE A 268 4.27 3.29 -6.76
C ILE A 268 3.91 4.63 -7.40
N ALA A 269 3.24 5.48 -6.63
CA ALA A 269 2.59 6.68 -7.13
C ALA A 269 3.61 7.72 -7.60
N VAL A 270 4.65 7.96 -6.81
CA VAL A 270 5.72 8.91 -7.10
C VAL A 270 7.02 8.45 -6.46
N ILE A 271 8.14 8.55 -7.18
CA ILE A 271 9.50 8.47 -6.62
C ILE A 271 10.24 9.75 -6.99
N ILE A 272 10.70 10.49 -5.98
CA ILE A 272 11.47 11.72 -6.17
C ILE A 272 12.74 11.70 -5.34
N VAL A 273 13.82 12.21 -5.93
CA VAL A 273 15.14 12.33 -5.30
C VAL A 273 15.69 13.72 -5.59
N ARG A 274 16.16 14.39 -4.53
CA ARG A 274 16.75 15.73 -4.59
C ARG A 274 17.91 15.74 -5.58
N GLU A 275 17.96 16.76 -6.43
CA GLU A 275 18.89 16.83 -7.58
C GLU A 275 20.35 16.51 -7.23
N GLY A 276 20.91 17.16 -6.21
CA GLY A 276 22.29 16.92 -5.76
C GLY A 276 22.56 15.53 -5.16
N PHE A 277 21.52 14.73 -4.93
CA PHE A 277 21.57 13.37 -4.37
C PHE A 277 21.18 12.29 -5.37
N ARG A 278 20.90 12.65 -6.63
CA ARG A 278 20.64 11.69 -7.72
C ARG A 278 21.90 10.89 -8.07
N ASP A 279 21.70 9.74 -8.73
CA ASP A 279 22.75 8.80 -9.12
C ASP A 279 23.57 8.18 -7.96
N ARG A 280 23.10 8.33 -6.72
CA ARG A 280 23.71 7.73 -5.51
C ARG A 280 23.02 6.46 -5.02
N GLY A 281 22.09 5.91 -5.80
CA GLY A 281 21.34 4.70 -5.43
C GLY A 281 20.04 4.93 -4.64
N ILE A 282 19.78 6.14 -4.12
CA ILE A 282 18.57 6.46 -3.32
C ILE A 282 17.27 6.03 -4.01
N GLY A 283 17.07 6.44 -5.27
CA GLY A 283 15.86 6.09 -6.01
C GLY A 283 15.72 4.58 -6.24
N ARG A 284 16.85 3.85 -6.38
CA ARG A 284 16.84 2.38 -6.49
C ARG A 284 16.34 1.78 -5.18
N THR A 285 16.97 2.18 -4.07
CA THR A 285 16.66 1.71 -2.72
C THR A 285 15.19 1.93 -2.38
N LEU A 286 14.67 3.15 -2.60
CA LEU A 286 13.24 3.45 -2.39
C LEU A 286 12.31 2.59 -3.25
N HIS A 287 12.64 2.42 -4.53
CA HIS A 287 11.83 1.63 -5.46
C HIS A 287 11.80 0.15 -5.08
N ASP A 288 12.98 -0.45 -4.88
CA ASP A 288 13.12 -1.89 -4.67
C ASP A 288 12.43 -2.29 -3.35
N GLU A 289 12.58 -1.47 -2.30
CA GLU A 289 11.86 -1.64 -1.04
C GLU A 289 10.34 -1.53 -1.23
N SER A 290 9.88 -0.46 -1.90
CA SER A 290 8.45 -0.21 -2.12
C SER A 290 7.80 -1.32 -2.94
N TYR A 291 8.48 -1.78 -4.01
CA TYR A 291 8.01 -2.88 -4.84
C TYR A 291 7.94 -4.18 -4.02
N SER A 292 8.99 -4.50 -3.26
CA SER A 292 9.05 -5.68 -2.39
C SER A 292 7.89 -5.68 -1.39
N LYS A 293 7.72 -4.59 -0.63
CA LYS A 293 6.63 -4.47 0.35
C LYS A 293 5.25 -4.59 -0.29
N LEU A 294 4.98 -3.88 -1.39
CA LEU A 294 3.70 -3.97 -2.10
C LEU A 294 3.43 -5.39 -2.62
N SER A 295 4.45 -6.09 -3.10
CA SER A 295 4.30 -7.45 -3.64
C SER A 295 3.97 -8.48 -2.56
N LYS A 296 4.29 -8.19 -1.30
CA LYS A 296 4.02 -9.04 -0.15
C LYS A 296 2.64 -8.79 0.47
N ILE A 297 1.93 -7.72 0.09
CA ILE A 297 0.57 -7.47 0.57
C ILE A 297 -0.38 -8.50 -0.04
N ARG A 298 -1.06 -9.26 0.82
CA ARG A 298 -2.10 -10.21 0.39
C ARG A 298 -3.16 -9.51 -0.46
N GLY A 299 -3.48 -10.10 -1.61
CA GLY A 299 -4.47 -9.58 -2.54
C GLY A 299 -3.86 -8.69 -3.62
N VAL A 300 -2.63 -8.18 -3.45
CA VAL A 300 -1.94 -7.43 -4.51
C VAL A 300 -1.56 -8.38 -5.65
N GLY A 301 -2.38 -8.41 -6.70
CA GLY A 301 -2.10 -9.17 -7.92
C GLY A 301 -1.39 -8.35 -9.01
N ARG A 302 -1.22 -7.05 -8.79
CA ARG A 302 -0.61 -6.10 -9.73
C ARG A 302 0.04 -4.94 -8.99
N ILE A 303 1.23 -4.55 -9.44
CA ILE A 303 1.88 -3.28 -9.05
C ILE A 303 2.04 -2.38 -10.27
N GLN A 304 1.73 -1.10 -10.12
CA GLN A 304 1.84 -0.10 -11.19
C GLN A 304 2.75 1.07 -10.80
N VAL A 305 3.28 1.75 -11.81
CA VAL A 305 3.86 3.10 -11.65
C VAL A 305 2.76 4.11 -11.90
N GLY A 306 2.67 5.13 -11.04
CA GLY A 306 1.48 5.96 -10.91
C GLY A 306 0.49 5.34 -9.92
N SER A 307 -0.68 5.97 -9.76
CA SER A 307 -1.71 5.53 -8.82
C SER A 307 -3.11 5.57 -9.43
N THR A 308 -3.99 4.69 -8.94
CA THR A 308 -5.42 4.65 -9.29
C THR A 308 -6.14 5.84 -8.65
N PHE A 309 -6.35 5.76 -7.33
CA PHE A 309 -6.92 6.79 -6.46
C PHE A 309 -6.30 6.67 -5.05
N PRO A 310 -5.81 7.76 -4.43
CA PRO A 310 -5.71 9.11 -5.00
C PRO A 310 -4.77 9.13 -6.21
N ARG A 311 -5.13 9.87 -7.26
CA ARG A 311 -4.43 9.89 -8.54
C ARG A 311 -3.40 11.00 -8.59
N LEU A 312 -2.23 10.73 -8.03
CA LEU A 312 -1.11 11.68 -8.02
C LEU A 312 -0.45 11.79 -9.40
N LEU A 313 -0.25 10.68 -10.08
CA LEU A 313 0.16 10.64 -11.49
C LEU A 313 -0.50 9.41 -12.07
N TYR A 314 -1.02 9.49 -13.29
CA TYR A 314 -1.64 8.33 -13.92
C TYR A 314 -0.62 7.22 -14.17
N GLY A 315 0.57 7.61 -14.61
CA GLY A 315 1.68 6.73 -14.95
C GLY A 315 2.99 7.51 -15.00
N LEU A 316 3.94 7.04 -15.79
CA LEU A 316 5.19 7.77 -15.99
C LEU A 316 4.93 8.99 -16.89
N PRO A 317 5.14 10.24 -16.42
CA PRO A 317 4.88 11.42 -17.26
C PRO A 317 5.72 11.43 -18.54
N ALA A 318 5.29 12.15 -19.57
CA ALA A 318 6.03 12.34 -20.81
C ALA A 318 6.15 13.84 -21.15
N PRO A 319 7.33 14.31 -21.64
CA PRO A 319 8.58 13.56 -21.80
C PRO A 319 9.31 13.39 -20.45
N VAL A 320 9.75 12.18 -20.12
CA VAL A 320 10.56 11.92 -18.92
C VAL A 320 11.88 11.25 -19.28
N ASN A 321 12.99 11.85 -18.83
CA ASN A 321 14.36 11.39 -19.06
C ASN A 321 14.75 10.10 -18.31
N ASN A 322 13.82 9.53 -17.52
CA ASN A 322 14.08 8.39 -16.64
C ASN A 322 13.51 7.07 -17.17
N GLN A 323 12.99 7.01 -18.41
CA GLN A 323 12.46 5.77 -18.99
C GLN A 323 13.44 4.60 -18.87
N LYS A 324 14.71 4.79 -19.28
CA LYS A 324 15.77 3.78 -19.18
C LYS A 324 16.01 3.29 -17.75
N TRP A 325 15.75 4.14 -16.75
CA TRP A 325 15.90 3.77 -15.34
C TRP A 325 14.82 2.78 -14.91
N PHE A 326 13.59 2.95 -15.38
CA PHE A 326 12.48 2.01 -15.14
C PHE A 326 12.66 0.72 -15.97
N GLU A 327 13.05 0.81 -17.24
CA GLU A 327 13.29 -0.37 -18.10
C GLU A 327 14.34 -1.32 -17.51
N LYS A 328 15.45 -0.78 -16.99
CA LYS A 328 16.49 -1.55 -16.28
C LYS A 328 16.00 -2.28 -15.01
N ARG A 329 14.77 -2.01 -14.57
CA ARG A 329 14.11 -2.64 -13.41
C ARG A 329 12.92 -3.53 -13.82
N GLY A 330 12.80 -3.83 -15.12
CA GLY A 330 11.80 -4.75 -15.65
C GLY A 330 10.44 -4.12 -15.95
N TRP A 331 10.33 -2.79 -15.93
CA TRP A 331 9.12 -2.10 -16.39
C TRP A 331 9.14 -1.99 -17.92
N LYS A 332 8.16 -2.58 -18.59
CA LYS A 332 8.03 -2.52 -20.06
C LYS A 332 7.34 -1.22 -20.45
N LEU A 333 7.96 -0.42 -21.30
CA LEU A 333 7.49 0.94 -21.66
C LEU A 333 7.44 1.20 -23.16
N ASP A 334 7.82 0.21 -23.95
CA ASP A 334 8.08 0.24 -25.39
C ASP A 334 7.01 -0.47 -26.22
N GLU A 335 5.99 -1.05 -25.59
CA GLU A 335 4.91 -1.75 -26.29
C GLU A 335 3.59 -0.95 -26.16
N PRO A 336 2.84 -0.70 -27.24
CA PRO A 336 1.58 0.07 -27.21
C PRO A 336 0.40 -0.73 -26.64
N SER A 337 0.66 -1.65 -25.71
CA SER A 337 -0.35 -2.49 -25.07
C SER A 337 -0.59 -2.07 -23.62
N ALA A 338 -1.75 -2.41 -23.07
CA ALA A 338 -2.14 -2.03 -21.72
C ALA A 338 -1.10 -2.47 -20.69
N GLY A 339 -0.54 -1.52 -19.95
CA GLY A 339 0.46 -1.77 -18.91
C GLY A 339 1.89 -1.93 -19.38
N ARG A 340 2.15 -1.69 -20.67
CA ARG A 340 3.49 -1.81 -21.25
C ARG A 340 3.97 -0.53 -21.93
N GLY A 341 3.38 0.59 -21.56
CA GLY A 341 3.73 1.90 -22.08
C GLY A 341 2.66 2.53 -22.96
N ARG A 342 1.39 2.09 -22.88
CA ARG A 342 0.32 2.69 -23.68
C ARG A 342 0.15 4.16 -23.31
N PRO A 343 0.05 5.07 -24.29
CA PRO A 343 -0.18 6.49 -24.03
C PRO A 343 -1.48 6.72 -23.27
N VAL A 344 -1.43 7.61 -22.29
CA VAL A 344 -2.59 8.09 -21.54
C VAL A 344 -2.46 9.59 -21.35
N SER A 345 -3.55 10.32 -21.54
CA SER A 345 -3.56 11.78 -21.48
C SER A 345 -4.61 12.28 -20.51
N ASP A 346 -4.24 13.30 -19.74
CA ASP A 346 -5.18 14.16 -19.04
C ASP A 346 -5.48 15.37 -19.93
N TRP A 347 -6.74 15.82 -19.94
CA TRP A 347 -7.24 16.86 -20.82
C TRP A 347 -7.89 18.00 -20.04
N PHE A 348 -7.90 19.17 -20.66
CA PHE A 348 -8.51 20.37 -20.12
C PHE A 348 -9.29 21.11 -21.21
N LEU A 349 -10.49 21.57 -20.84
CA LEU A 349 -11.33 22.44 -21.66
C LEU A 349 -11.76 23.66 -20.85
N ARG A 350 -11.55 24.85 -21.39
CA ARG A 350 -12.23 26.07 -20.92
C ARG A 350 -13.50 26.27 -21.73
N PHE A 351 -14.63 26.48 -21.08
CA PHE A 351 -15.93 26.54 -21.77
C PHE A 351 -16.04 27.72 -22.73
N ALA A 352 -15.32 28.82 -22.46
CA ALA A 352 -15.27 29.98 -23.35
C ALA A 352 -14.54 29.68 -24.68
N ASP A 353 -13.65 28.68 -24.71
CA ASP A 353 -12.78 28.42 -25.86
C ASP A 353 -13.46 27.54 -26.93
N SER A 354 -14.59 26.93 -26.60
CA SER A 354 -15.31 26.00 -27.48
C SER A 354 -16.81 26.15 -27.28
N PRO A 355 -17.61 26.52 -28.30
CA PRO A 355 -19.06 26.59 -28.18
C PRO A 355 -19.65 25.18 -27.96
N ILE A 356 -20.85 25.12 -27.38
CA ILE A 356 -21.54 23.84 -27.19
C ILE A 356 -22.05 23.36 -28.55
N PRO A 357 -21.64 22.17 -29.03
CA PRO A 357 -22.14 21.65 -30.30
C PRO A 357 -23.64 21.34 -30.20
N THR A 358 -24.40 21.68 -31.25
CA THR A 358 -25.80 21.27 -31.37
C THR A 358 -25.86 19.85 -31.92
N LEU A 359 -26.34 18.90 -31.12
CA LEU A 359 -26.45 17.50 -31.50
C LEU A 359 -27.93 17.11 -31.57
N ALA A 360 -28.37 16.52 -32.69
CA ALA A 360 -29.69 15.90 -32.77
C ALA A 360 -29.81 14.77 -31.74
N SER A 361 -30.96 14.51 -31.12
CA SER A 361 -31.11 13.54 -30.01
C SER A 361 -30.54 12.14 -30.31
N ALA A 362 -30.59 11.68 -31.56
CA ALA A 362 -30.09 10.37 -32.00
C ALA A 362 -30.57 9.19 -31.13
N GLY A 363 -31.78 9.30 -30.54
CA GLY A 363 -32.37 8.27 -29.68
C GLY A 363 -31.70 8.12 -28.31
N MET A 364 -30.75 8.99 -27.97
CA MET A 364 -30.03 8.95 -26.71
C MET A 364 -30.48 10.07 -25.76
N THR A 365 -30.47 9.78 -24.47
CA THR A 365 -30.75 10.75 -23.41
C THR A 365 -29.61 10.74 -22.40
N PHE A 366 -29.22 11.91 -21.90
CA PHE A 366 -28.18 12.07 -20.90
C PHE A 366 -28.69 12.97 -19.79
N ARG A 367 -28.56 12.51 -18.54
CA ARG A 367 -29.09 13.21 -17.35
C ARG A 367 -28.30 12.85 -16.11
N ALA A 368 -28.53 13.58 -15.02
CA ALA A 368 -28.04 13.20 -13.71
C ALA A 368 -28.62 11.84 -13.27
N CYS A 369 -27.81 11.08 -12.56
CA CYS A 369 -28.17 9.79 -11.97
C CYS A 369 -29.25 9.95 -10.90
N GLN A 370 -30.20 9.03 -10.91
CA GLN A 370 -31.28 8.91 -9.94
C GLN A 370 -31.11 7.62 -9.14
N ILE A 371 -31.86 7.51 -8.03
CA ILE A 371 -31.84 6.32 -7.15
C ILE A 371 -32.15 5.06 -7.95
N THR A 372 -33.06 5.13 -8.92
CA THR A 372 -33.46 4.01 -9.78
C THR A 372 -32.35 3.53 -10.72
N ASP A 373 -31.35 4.38 -11.01
CA ASP A 373 -30.25 4.04 -11.90
C ASP A 373 -29.05 3.44 -11.15
N ALA A 374 -28.97 3.67 -9.83
CA ALA A 374 -27.81 3.40 -8.99
C ALA A 374 -27.24 1.98 -9.20
N GLN A 375 -28.08 0.95 -9.10
CA GLN A 375 -27.63 -0.42 -9.27
C GLN A 375 -27.07 -0.69 -10.68
N GLN A 376 -27.72 -0.17 -11.72
CA GLN A 376 -27.25 -0.34 -13.10
C GLN A 376 -25.89 0.34 -13.34
N VAL A 377 -25.67 1.50 -12.72
CA VAL A 377 -24.38 2.22 -12.77
C VAL A 377 -23.28 1.39 -12.10
N ILE A 378 -23.54 0.85 -10.92
CA ILE A 378 -22.59 0.01 -10.19
C ILE A 378 -22.24 -1.27 -10.97
N ASP A 379 -23.25 -1.94 -11.52
CA ASP A 379 -23.07 -3.16 -12.31
C ASP A 379 -22.26 -2.90 -13.58
N MET A 380 -22.57 -1.79 -14.27
CA MET A 380 -21.83 -1.35 -15.44
C MET A 380 -20.37 -1.01 -15.09
N ALA A 381 -20.16 -0.23 -14.03
CA ALA A 381 -18.82 0.16 -13.58
C ALA A 381 -17.97 -1.05 -13.19
N SER A 382 -18.55 -2.01 -12.47
CA SER A 382 -17.87 -3.26 -12.10
C SER A 382 -17.40 -4.02 -13.34
N ARG A 383 -18.33 -4.33 -14.26
CA ARG A 383 -18.04 -5.07 -15.50
C ARG A 383 -16.98 -4.38 -16.37
N GLU A 384 -17.16 -3.09 -16.61
CA GLU A 384 -16.30 -2.33 -17.53
C GLU A 384 -14.92 -2.05 -16.91
N SER A 385 -14.83 -1.88 -15.60
CA SER A 385 -13.55 -1.70 -14.90
C SER A 385 -12.67 -2.93 -15.02
N GLU A 386 -13.24 -4.14 -14.88
CA GLU A 386 -12.52 -5.40 -15.06
C GLU A 386 -12.13 -5.61 -16.52
N ARG A 387 -13.07 -5.48 -17.45
CA ARG A 387 -12.83 -5.70 -18.89
C ARG A 387 -11.77 -4.76 -19.46
N LYS A 388 -11.75 -3.50 -19.04
CA LYS A 388 -10.82 -2.48 -19.54
C LYS A 388 -9.56 -2.33 -18.69
N LEU A 389 -9.41 -3.09 -17.60
CA LEU A 389 -8.33 -2.90 -16.62
C LEU A 389 -8.28 -1.45 -16.11
N CYS A 390 -9.45 -0.85 -15.89
CA CYS A 390 -9.66 0.50 -15.37
C CYS A 390 -9.97 0.44 -13.86
N PHE A 391 -9.07 -0.19 -13.11
CA PHE A 391 -9.27 -0.45 -11.70
C PHE A 391 -9.45 0.84 -10.88
N GLY A 392 -10.26 0.75 -9.83
CA GLY A 392 -10.66 1.88 -8.97
C GLY A 392 -11.92 2.62 -9.45
N TRP A 393 -12.42 2.39 -10.68
CA TRP A 393 -13.69 2.98 -11.13
C TRP A 393 -14.88 2.48 -10.30
N TYR A 394 -14.95 1.18 -10.03
CA TYR A 394 -15.99 0.61 -9.19
C TYR A 394 -16.09 1.33 -7.84
N ASP A 395 -14.97 1.47 -7.13
CA ASP A 395 -14.92 2.13 -5.81
C ASP A 395 -15.39 3.59 -5.88
N GLN A 396 -14.98 4.35 -6.91
CA GLN A 396 -15.44 5.72 -7.08
C GLN A 396 -16.95 5.81 -7.33
N TYR A 397 -17.50 4.93 -8.17
CA TYR A 397 -18.93 4.88 -8.41
C TYR A 397 -19.70 4.46 -7.15
N ALA A 398 -19.26 3.41 -6.46
CA ALA A 398 -19.87 2.92 -5.22
C ALA A 398 -19.92 4.02 -4.15
N ARG A 399 -18.75 4.63 -3.86
CA ARG A 399 -18.66 5.72 -2.89
C ARG A 399 -19.49 6.95 -3.28
N THR A 400 -19.62 7.24 -4.58
CA THR A 400 -20.39 8.39 -5.04
C THR A 400 -21.89 8.13 -4.94
N VAL A 401 -22.35 6.94 -5.32
CA VAL A 401 -23.74 6.49 -5.16
C VAL A 401 -24.16 6.47 -3.70
N ASP A 402 -23.28 6.01 -2.80
CA ASP A 402 -23.53 5.93 -1.36
C ASP A 402 -23.40 7.29 -0.63
N SER A 403 -23.18 8.38 -1.38
CA SER A 403 -23.01 9.73 -0.84
C SER A 403 -24.13 10.68 -1.27
N CYS A 404 -24.13 11.90 -0.73
CA CYS A 404 -25.01 12.97 -1.20
C CYS A 404 -24.67 13.49 -2.62
N HIS A 405 -23.61 12.98 -3.25
CA HIS A 405 -23.12 13.41 -4.58
C HIS A 405 -23.57 12.50 -5.73
N MET A 406 -24.56 11.62 -5.53
CA MET A 406 -25.03 10.73 -6.60
C MET A 406 -25.49 11.49 -7.86
N ASN A 407 -26.07 12.68 -7.71
CA ASN A 407 -26.46 13.55 -8.82
C ASN A 407 -25.27 14.14 -9.61
N ASP A 408 -24.03 13.96 -9.13
CA ASP A 408 -22.82 14.33 -9.84
C ASP A 408 -22.45 13.29 -10.92
N ILE A 409 -23.07 12.11 -10.87
CA ILE A 409 -22.96 11.09 -11.91
C ILE A 409 -23.89 11.47 -13.06
N ILE A 410 -23.34 11.62 -14.27
CA ILE A 410 -24.11 11.70 -15.50
C ILE A 410 -24.27 10.30 -16.08
N VAL A 411 -25.49 9.92 -16.41
CA VAL A 411 -25.85 8.65 -17.05
C VAL A 411 -26.40 8.91 -18.45
N GLY A 412 -26.03 8.04 -19.38
CA GLY A 412 -26.48 8.07 -20.77
C GLY A 412 -27.25 6.81 -21.13
N PHE A 413 -28.44 6.97 -21.68
CA PHE A 413 -29.35 5.88 -22.05
C PHE A 413 -29.68 5.89 -23.55
N GLU A 414 -29.82 4.69 -24.12
CA GLU A 414 -30.48 4.43 -25.40
C GLU A 414 -31.76 3.63 -25.12
N GLY A 415 -32.92 4.29 -25.21
CA GLY A 415 -34.15 3.77 -24.62
C GLY A 415 -33.98 3.57 -23.10
N GLU A 416 -34.22 2.35 -22.61
CA GLU A 416 -34.02 1.97 -21.20
C GLU A 416 -32.61 1.41 -20.92
N ASN A 417 -31.76 1.25 -21.94
CA ASN A 417 -30.45 0.64 -21.78
C ASN A 417 -29.41 1.70 -21.38
N LEU A 418 -28.83 1.56 -20.19
CA LEU A 418 -27.70 2.38 -19.75
C LEU A 418 -26.48 2.08 -20.63
N VAL A 419 -26.02 3.05 -21.42
CA VAL A 419 -24.89 2.89 -22.35
C VAL A 419 -23.62 3.64 -21.93
N ALA A 420 -23.75 4.66 -21.08
CA ALA A 420 -22.61 5.42 -20.60
C ALA A 420 -22.83 6.01 -19.20
N ALA A 421 -21.74 6.25 -18.47
CA ALA A 421 -21.73 7.06 -17.26
C ALA A 421 -20.40 7.80 -17.11
N ALA A 422 -20.42 8.92 -16.40
CA ALA A 422 -19.23 9.64 -15.95
C ALA A 422 -19.49 10.34 -14.62
N ILE A 423 -18.46 10.52 -13.80
CA ILE A 423 -18.55 11.23 -12.52
C ILE A 423 -18.04 12.66 -12.73
N THR A 424 -18.92 13.64 -12.56
CA THR A 424 -18.48 15.05 -12.45
C THR A 424 -18.11 15.37 -11.01
N TYR A 425 -17.27 16.37 -10.79
CA TYR A 425 -16.99 16.86 -9.44
C TYR A 425 -16.52 18.32 -9.49
N THR A 426 -16.75 19.04 -8.40
CA THR A 426 -16.19 20.38 -8.21
C THR A 426 -15.15 20.32 -7.10
N PRO A 427 -14.07 21.10 -7.17
CA PRO A 427 -13.12 21.20 -6.07
C PRO A 427 -13.79 21.47 -4.72
N GLU A 428 -13.23 20.90 -3.66
CA GLU A 428 -13.57 21.22 -2.26
C GLU A 428 -15.03 20.91 -1.86
N ASN A 429 -15.83 20.26 -2.71
CA ASN A 429 -17.21 19.91 -2.38
C ASN A 429 -17.35 18.64 -1.52
N GLY A 430 -16.24 17.95 -1.24
CA GLY A 430 -16.22 16.72 -0.46
C GLY A 430 -16.56 15.43 -1.23
N SER A 431 -16.80 15.49 -2.55
CA SER A 431 -17.10 14.29 -3.32
C SER A 431 -15.90 13.34 -3.40
N PRO A 432 -16.14 12.02 -3.55
CA PRO A 432 -15.05 11.03 -3.64
C PRO A 432 -13.98 11.42 -4.67
N CYS A 433 -14.38 11.75 -5.90
CA CYS A 433 -13.44 12.18 -6.94
C CYS A 433 -12.68 13.47 -6.58
N ALA A 434 -13.34 14.46 -5.95
CA ALA A 434 -12.68 15.70 -5.53
C ALA A 434 -11.61 15.45 -4.45
N THR A 435 -11.80 14.45 -3.59
CA THR A 435 -10.80 14.05 -2.58
C THR A 435 -9.63 13.27 -3.18
N ASP A 436 -9.83 12.62 -4.32
CA ASP A 436 -8.88 11.70 -4.93
C ASP A 436 -8.11 12.30 -6.13
N ILE A 437 -8.61 13.36 -6.76
CA ILE A 437 -8.04 13.96 -7.96
C ILE A 437 -7.85 15.48 -7.77
N PRO A 438 -6.61 15.96 -7.58
CA PRO A 438 -6.37 17.34 -7.17
C PRO A 438 -6.21 18.35 -8.31
N TRP A 439 -6.10 17.87 -9.56
CA TRP A 439 -5.65 18.68 -10.69
C TRP A 439 -6.55 19.84 -11.11
N PRO A 440 -7.90 19.78 -10.97
CA PRO A 440 -8.73 20.93 -11.27
C PRO A 440 -8.30 22.20 -10.49
N VAL A 441 -7.94 22.04 -9.21
CA VAL A 441 -7.46 23.16 -8.35
C VAL A 441 -6.12 23.71 -8.84
N ALA A 442 -5.23 22.84 -9.32
CA ALA A 442 -3.92 23.24 -9.82
C ALA A 442 -4.01 23.98 -11.18
N ILE A 443 -5.01 23.69 -12.00
CA ILE A 443 -5.21 24.31 -13.32
C ILE A 443 -5.71 25.75 -13.18
N GLY A 444 -6.66 25.99 -12.26
CA GLY A 444 -7.17 27.32 -12.02
C GLY A 444 -8.46 27.36 -11.20
N GLN A 445 -8.93 28.57 -10.95
CA GLN A 445 -10.18 28.78 -10.22
C GLN A 445 -11.39 28.33 -11.06
N ARG A 446 -12.38 27.74 -10.37
CA ARG A 446 -13.66 27.29 -10.96
C ARG A 446 -13.49 26.31 -12.12
N ILE A 447 -12.49 25.43 -12.03
CA ILE A 447 -12.36 24.29 -12.92
C ILE A 447 -12.98 23.08 -12.23
N GLY A 448 -13.96 22.46 -12.87
CA GLY A 448 -14.53 21.19 -12.44
C GLY A 448 -13.71 20.02 -12.97
N GLY A 449 -14.07 18.81 -12.57
CA GLY A 449 -13.49 17.58 -13.10
C GLY A 449 -14.53 16.61 -13.61
N VAL A 450 -14.11 15.74 -14.52
CA VAL A 450 -14.85 14.58 -15.01
C VAL A 450 -13.94 13.38 -14.96
N SER A 451 -14.32 12.34 -14.22
CA SER A 451 -13.56 11.10 -14.10
C SER A 451 -14.43 9.89 -14.42
N CYS A 452 -13.80 8.71 -14.43
CA CYS A 452 -14.47 7.41 -14.55
C CYS A 452 -15.42 7.30 -15.76
N ILE A 453 -15.05 7.89 -16.90
CA ILE A 453 -15.85 7.84 -18.13
C ILE A 453 -15.99 6.38 -18.60
N CYS A 454 -17.18 5.83 -18.39
CA CYS A 454 -17.53 4.45 -18.62
C CYS A 454 -18.52 4.38 -19.79
N ILE A 455 -18.16 3.68 -20.87
CA ILE A 455 -18.99 3.52 -22.07
C ILE A 455 -19.05 2.03 -22.39
N LYS A 456 -20.25 1.46 -22.54
CA LYS A 456 -20.41 0.09 -23.05
C LYS A 456 -20.04 0.07 -24.53
N ASP A 457 -18.93 -0.59 -24.85
CA ASP A 457 -18.40 -0.74 -26.21
C ASP A 457 -18.01 -2.20 -26.49
N ASP A 458 -18.71 -3.13 -25.86
CA ASP A 458 -18.58 -4.58 -26.05
C ASP A 458 -19.24 -5.07 -27.34
N ASP A 459 -20.30 -4.38 -27.79
CA ASP A 459 -20.94 -4.64 -29.09
C ASP A 459 -20.33 -3.77 -30.22
N PRO A 460 -20.09 -4.33 -31.43
CA PRO A 460 -19.52 -3.60 -32.57
C PRO A 460 -20.30 -2.34 -32.98
N ASP A 461 -21.62 -2.33 -32.90
CA ASP A 461 -22.44 -1.17 -33.26
C ASP A 461 -22.28 -0.03 -32.25
N MET A 462 -22.11 -0.36 -30.96
CA MET A 462 -21.78 0.61 -29.93
C MET A 462 -20.34 1.13 -30.08
N ALA A 463 -19.39 0.26 -30.42
CA ALA A 463 -18.01 0.65 -30.67
C ALA A 463 -17.91 1.68 -31.81
N ASN A 464 -18.67 1.50 -32.89
CA ASN A 464 -18.74 2.45 -34.01
C ASN A 464 -19.38 3.81 -33.64
N ARG A 465 -20.21 3.84 -32.59
CA ARG A 465 -20.89 5.07 -32.12
C ARG A 465 -20.24 5.69 -30.89
N ARG A 466 -19.14 5.12 -30.40
CA ARG A 466 -18.43 5.54 -29.19
C ARG A 466 -18.14 7.04 -29.15
N ASP A 467 -17.72 7.62 -30.26
CA ASP A 467 -17.37 9.04 -30.34
C ASP A 467 -18.58 9.94 -30.17
N SER A 468 -19.71 9.57 -30.77
CA SER A 468 -21.01 10.24 -30.60
C SER A 468 -21.49 10.16 -29.15
N VAL A 469 -21.40 8.97 -28.53
CA VAL A 469 -21.77 8.76 -27.12
C VAL A 469 -20.87 9.58 -26.19
N THR A 470 -19.56 9.53 -26.41
CA THR A 470 -18.56 10.30 -25.64
C THR A 470 -18.84 11.80 -25.74
N THR A 471 -19.09 12.29 -26.96
CA THR A 471 -19.37 13.71 -27.21
C THR A 471 -20.58 14.20 -26.43
N ARG A 472 -21.68 13.44 -26.46
CA ARG A 472 -22.92 13.77 -25.75
C ARG A 472 -22.76 13.71 -24.24
N LEU A 473 -22.07 12.67 -23.75
CA LEU A 473 -21.76 12.54 -22.33
C LEU A 473 -20.96 13.74 -21.83
N LEU A 474 -19.89 14.12 -22.54
CA LEU A 474 -19.05 15.27 -22.17
C LEU A 474 -19.81 16.59 -22.26
N GLN A 475 -20.74 16.74 -23.20
CA GLN A 475 -21.61 17.91 -23.29
C GLN A 475 -22.54 18.02 -22.07
N SER A 476 -23.14 16.91 -21.62
CA SER A 476 -23.96 16.89 -20.41
C SER A 476 -23.13 17.13 -19.14
N CYS A 477 -21.93 16.57 -19.05
CA CYS A 477 -20.99 16.88 -17.97
C CYS A 477 -20.65 18.38 -17.93
N ARG A 478 -20.35 18.96 -19.10
CA ARG A 478 -20.09 20.40 -19.24
C ARG A 478 -21.29 21.23 -18.77
N GLN A 479 -22.50 20.87 -19.18
CA GLN A 479 -23.71 21.58 -18.76
C GLN A 479 -23.86 21.57 -17.23
N LEU A 480 -23.77 20.39 -16.61
CA LEU A 480 -23.88 20.25 -15.15
C LEU A 480 -22.80 21.06 -14.41
N LEU A 481 -21.55 21.01 -14.88
CA LEU A 481 -20.45 21.79 -14.30
C LEU A 481 -20.67 23.30 -14.48
N ASN A 482 -21.19 23.73 -15.62
CA ASN A 482 -21.52 25.13 -15.88
C ASN A 482 -22.67 25.63 -14.99
N GLU A 483 -23.70 24.81 -14.77
CA GLU A 483 -24.79 25.09 -13.81
C GLU A 483 -24.28 25.23 -12.38
N LYS A 484 -23.21 24.49 -12.02
CA LYS A 484 -22.48 24.64 -10.75
C LYS A 484 -21.47 25.79 -10.74
N GLY A 485 -21.46 26.65 -11.76
CA GLY A 485 -20.63 27.85 -11.83
C GLY A 485 -19.16 27.60 -12.23
N MET A 486 -18.83 26.40 -12.72
CA MET A 486 -17.50 26.12 -13.28
C MET A 486 -17.35 26.74 -14.67
N VAL A 487 -16.14 27.18 -15.00
CA VAL A 487 -15.81 27.83 -16.28
C VAL A 487 -14.99 26.94 -17.22
N GLY A 488 -14.68 25.74 -16.76
CA GLY A 488 -13.95 24.73 -17.51
C GLY A 488 -14.00 23.38 -16.81
N MET A 489 -13.52 22.36 -17.48
CA MET A 489 -13.44 21.00 -16.93
C MET A 489 -12.13 20.32 -17.28
N PHE A 490 -11.64 19.56 -16.31
CA PHE A 490 -10.51 18.66 -16.40
C PHE A 490 -11.00 17.21 -16.58
N ILE A 491 -10.28 16.42 -17.37
CA ILE A 491 -10.59 15.00 -17.58
C ILE A 491 -9.33 14.18 -17.39
N ASP A 492 -9.35 13.23 -16.46
CA ASP A 492 -8.22 12.38 -16.15
C ASP A 492 -8.20 11.06 -16.94
N GLY A 493 -7.01 10.63 -17.35
CA GLY A 493 -6.72 9.24 -17.64
C GLY A 493 -7.30 8.68 -18.94
N ILE A 494 -7.37 9.48 -20.01
CA ILE A 494 -7.92 9.07 -21.30
C ILE A 494 -6.90 8.22 -22.08
N ARG A 495 -7.31 7.01 -22.46
CA ARG A 495 -6.49 5.99 -23.16
C ARG A 495 -6.80 5.85 -24.66
N SER A 496 -7.90 6.44 -25.12
CA SER A 496 -8.48 6.22 -26.46
C SER A 496 -8.19 7.37 -27.41
N ASP A 497 -8.71 7.24 -28.65
CA ASP A 497 -8.54 8.22 -29.73
C ASP A 497 -8.76 9.66 -29.25
N GLU A 498 -7.74 10.48 -29.48
CA GLU A 498 -7.65 11.87 -29.07
C GLU A 498 -8.52 12.78 -29.96
N ASN A 499 -8.94 12.29 -31.14
CA ASN A 499 -9.69 13.04 -32.14
C ASN A 499 -10.99 13.64 -31.57
N VAL A 500 -11.73 12.89 -30.75
CA VAL A 500 -12.96 13.40 -30.11
C VAL A 500 -12.66 14.57 -29.17
N PHE A 501 -11.61 14.47 -28.37
CA PHE A 501 -11.25 15.52 -27.42
C PHE A 501 -10.76 16.77 -28.14
N VAL A 502 -9.91 16.60 -29.16
CA VAL A 502 -9.42 17.71 -29.99
C VAL A 502 -10.58 18.40 -30.72
N SER A 503 -11.51 17.65 -31.31
CA SER A 503 -12.66 18.23 -32.01
C SER A 503 -13.63 18.99 -31.10
N LEU A 504 -13.69 18.63 -29.81
CA LEU A 504 -14.45 19.36 -28.79
C LEU A 504 -13.69 20.56 -28.19
N GLY A 505 -12.46 20.81 -28.65
CA GLY A 505 -11.63 21.94 -28.22
C GLY A 505 -10.82 21.69 -26.96
N PHE A 506 -10.70 20.44 -26.50
CA PHE A 506 -9.82 20.11 -25.38
C PHE A 506 -8.36 20.27 -25.78
N ARG A 507 -7.56 20.63 -24.79
CA ARG A 507 -6.10 20.66 -24.88
C ARG A 507 -5.53 19.65 -23.91
N LYS A 508 -4.44 18.99 -24.30
CA LYS A 508 -3.69 18.12 -23.40
C LYS A 508 -3.14 18.94 -22.23
N TRP A 509 -3.31 18.40 -21.04
CA TRP A 509 -2.76 18.96 -19.80
C TRP A 509 -1.50 18.18 -19.36
N ALA A 510 -1.56 16.85 -19.42
CA ALA A 510 -0.41 16.00 -19.14
C ALA A 510 -0.48 14.70 -19.95
N ASP A 511 0.67 14.23 -20.42
CA ASP A 511 0.83 12.94 -21.08
C ASP A 511 1.56 11.97 -20.14
N TYR A 512 1.18 10.70 -20.20
CA TYR A 512 1.79 9.61 -19.44
C TYR A 512 1.91 8.34 -20.28
N ARG A 513 2.70 7.40 -19.75
CA ARG A 513 2.69 6.00 -20.18
C ARG A 513 2.15 5.12 -19.05
N ASP A 514 1.12 4.34 -19.33
CA ASP A 514 0.64 3.32 -18.38
C ASP A 514 1.66 2.19 -18.27
N VAL A 515 1.98 1.76 -17.05
CA VAL A 515 2.90 0.63 -16.85
C VAL A 515 2.64 -0.10 -15.55
N TRP A 516 2.57 -1.42 -15.64
CA TRP A 516 2.33 -2.28 -14.49
C TRP A 516 2.92 -3.68 -14.68
N ARG A 517 3.07 -4.40 -13.56
CA ARG A 517 3.55 -5.77 -13.48
C ARG A 517 2.56 -6.60 -12.68
N LYS A 518 2.35 -7.86 -13.09
CA LYS A 518 1.66 -8.83 -12.24
C LYS A 518 2.61 -9.25 -11.12
N VAL A 519 2.04 -9.53 -9.95
CA VAL A 519 2.75 -10.07 -8.78
C VAL A 519 2.43 -11.54 -8.63
#